data_AF-A0A2T0QZS8-F1
#
_entry.id   AF-A0A2T0QZS8-F1
#
_cell.length_a   1.000
_cell.length_b   1.000
_cell.length_c   1.000
_cell.angle_alpha   90.00
_cell.angle_beta   90.00
_cell.angle_gamma   90.00
#
_symmetry.space_group_name_H-M   'P 1'
#
loop_
_entity.id
_entity.type
_entity.pdbx_description
1 polymer ?
#
loop_
_entity_poly.entity_id
_entity_poly.type
_entity_poly.pdbx_seq_one_letter_code
_entity_poly.pdbx_strand_id
1 'polypeptide(L)'
;MTPLLDAVNVPAVLAHQRQDASAPPGLRRLGAALALHGIAENGGLVGGAVENLFFGDRLREVDDAADGYRWLGLTDVADLVLRAREEYLRFRPTGWEELSGEDEQLWSELDSEFSAVATDDRLEAAVAGRLAEIAPGLG
;
A
#
# COMPACT_ATOMS: atom_id res chain seq x y z
N MET A 1 8.38 11.69 0.83
CA MET A 1 9.05 10.66 0.02
C MET A 1 10.54 10.96 -0.03
N THR A 2 11.37 9.93 0.01
CA THR A 2 12.83 10.04 0.17
C THR A 2 13.58 9.78 -1.14
N PRO A 3 14.88 10.12 -1.27
CA PRO A 3 15.59 10.00 -2.54
C PRO A 3 15.63 8.59 -3.12
N LEU A 4 15.76 7.56 -2.28
CA LEU A 4 15.75 6.17 -2.74
C LEU A 4 14.35 5.78 -3.23
N LEU A 5 13.31 6.12 -2.47
CA LEU A 5 11.93 5.84 -2.85
C LEU A 5 11.59 6.57 -4.16
N ASP A 6 11.97 7.83 -4.31
CA ASP A 6 11.78 8.61 -5.55
C ASP A 6 12.42 7.92 -6.77
N ALA A 7 13.65 7.40 -6.61
CA ALA A 7 14.37 6.74 -7.70
C ALA A 7 13.71 5.45 -8.19
N VAL A 8 13.04 4.71 -7.29
CA VAL A 8 12.43 3.41 -7.61
C VAL A 8 10.91 3.47 -7.80
N ASN A 9 10.24 4.53 -7.35
CA ASN A 9 8.77 4.61 -7.33
C ASN A 9 8.14 4.45 -8.71
N VAL A 10 8.46 5.34 -9.65
CA VAL A 10 7.91 5.31 -11.01
C VAL A 10 8.17 3.96 -11.71
N PRO A 11 9.41 3.42 -11.77
CA PRO A 11 9.64 2.14 -12.42
C PRO A 11 8.94 0.98 -11.71
N ALA A 12 8.87 0.98 -10.37
CA ALA A 12 8.17 -0.06 -9.61
C ALA A 12 6.66 -0.06 -9.89
N VAL A 13 6.02 1.10 -9.75
CA VAL A 13 4.57 1.25 -9.98
C VAL A 13 4.20 0.90 -11.42
N LEU A 14 5.00 1.33 -12.41
CA LEU A 14 4.76 0.96 -13.81
C LEU A 14 4.93 -0.55 -14.05
N ALA A 15 5.95 -1.18 -13.45
CA ALA A 15 6.14 -2.62 -13.56
C ALA A 15 4.97 -3.42 -12.97
N HIS A 16 4.42 -2.97 -11.85
CA HIS A 16 3.22 -3.55 -11.25
C HIS A 16 1.97 -3.34 -12.12
N GLN A 17 1.66 -2.09 -12.48
CA GLN A 17 0.46 -1.75 -13.26
C GLN A 17 0.41 -2.45 -14.61
N ARG A 18 1.56 -2.63 -15.26
CA ARG A 18 1.67 -3.31 -16.56
C ARG A 18 1.81 -4.83 -16.44
N GLN A 19 1.93 -5.36 -15.22
CA GLN A 19 2.24 -6.76 -14.98
C GLN A 19 3.49 -7.19 -15.77
N ASP A 20 4.52 -6.34 -15.77
CA ASP A 20 5.68 -6.47 -16.64
C ASP A 20 6.53 -7.68 -16.23
N ALA A 21 6.39 -8.78 -16.97
CA ALA A 21 7.11 -10.02 -16.72
C ALA A 21 8.64 -9.89 -16.94
N SER A 22 9.08 -8.86 -17.68
CA SER A 22 10.51 -8.60 -17.91
C SER A 22 11.18 -7.90 -16.72
N ALA A 23 10.40 -7.25 -15.86
CA ALA A 23 10.89 -6.61 -14.65
C ALA A 23 11.30 -7.65 -13.58
N PRO A 24 12.27 -7.33 -12.69
CA PRO A 24 12.56 -8.13 -11.51
C PRO A 24 11.28 -8.37 -10.68
N PRO A 25 11.04 -9.59 -10.16
CA PRO A 25 9.87 -9.86 -9.34
C PRO A 25 9.75 -8.95 -8.10
N GLY A 26 10.88 -8.59 -7.48
CA GLY A 26 10.91 -7.64 -6.36
C GLY A 26 10.43 -6.24 -6.74
N LEU A 27 10.73 -5.78 -7.96
CA LEU A 27 10.29 -4.48 -8.46
C LEU A 27 8.76 -4.40 -8.62
N ARG A 28 8.12 -5.48 -9.09
CA ARG A 28 6.65 -5.54 -9.18
C ARG A 28 5.98 -5.56 -7.81
N ARG A 29 6.52 -6.32 -6.85
CA ARG A 29 5.99 -6.36 -5.47
C ARG A 29 6.11 -5.01 -4.78
N LEU A 30 7.26 -4.35 -4.95
CA LEU A 30 7.46 -2.99 -4.47
C LEU A 30 6.46 -2.02 -5.11
N GLY A 31 6.19 -2.17 -6.40
CA GLY A 31 5.24 -1.33 -7.12
C GLY A 31 3.83 -1.36 -6.54
N ALA A 32 3.36 -2.53 -6.12
CA ALA A 32 2.06 -2.65 -5.46
C ALA A 32 2.02 -1.90 -4.11
N ALA A 33 3.04 -2.11 -3.27
CA ALA A 33 3.16 -1.42 -1.98
C ALA A 33 3.24 0.11 -2.15
N LEU A 34 4.07 0.60 -3.08
CA LEU A 34 4.24 2.03 -3.33
C LEU A 34 3.00 2.68 -3.96
N ALA A 35 2.28 1.97 -4.83
CA ALA A 35 1.03 2.47 -5.38
C ALA A 35 0.00 2.70 -4.28
N LEU A 36 -0.20 1.74 -3.39
CA LEU A 36 -1.13 1.89 -2.26
C LEU A 36 -0.63 2.96 -1.27
N HIS A 37 0.66 2.93 -0.93
CA HIS A 37 1.26 3.90 -0.01
C HIS A 37 1.04 5.34 -0.48
N GLY A 38 1.32 5.62 -1.76
CA GLY A 38 1.13 6.95 -2.34
C GLY A 38 -0.33 7.40 -2.35
N ILE A 39 -1.30 6.50 -2.53
CA ILE A 39 -2.72 6.87 -2.42
C ILE A 39 -3.08 7.16 -0.95
N ALA A 40 -2.60 6.34 -0.03
CA ALA A 40 -2.86 6.49 1.40
C ALA A 40 -2.27 7.78 1.97
N GLU A 41 -1.06 8.17 1.58
CA GLU A 41 -0.44 9.45 1.98
C GLU A 41 -1.26 10.67 1.53
N ASN A 42 -2.02 10.57 0.44
CA ASN A 42 -2.82 11.69 -0.07
C ASN A 42 -4.23 11.75 0.52
N GLY A 43 -4.79 10.65 1.04
CA GLY A 43 -6.20 10.58 1.40
C GLY A 43 -6.57 9.66 2.56
N GLY A 44 -5.60 9.09 3.28
CA GLY A 44 -5.82 8.07 4.30
C GLY A 44 -5.81 6.65 3.72
N LEU A 45 -5.54 5.66 4.57
CA LEU A 45 -5.55 4.25 4.19
C LEU A 45 -6.96 3.79 3.79
N VAL A 46 -7.98 4.12 4.58
CA VAL A 46 -9.34 3.63 4.36
C VAL A 46 -10.02 4.44 3.25
N GLY A 47 -10.11 5.76 3.41
CA GLY A 47 -10.81 6.63 2.43
C GLY A 47 -10.02 6.93 1.17
N GLY A 48 -8.72 7.12 1.33
CA GLY A 48 -7.82 7.34 0.20
C GLY A 48 -7.57 6.04 -0.54
N ALA A 49 -6.95 5.05 0.09
CA ALA A 49 -6.53 3.86 -0.65
C ALA A 49 -7.66 2.84 -0.86
N VAL A 50 -8.22 2.28 0.20
CA VAL A 50 -9.16 1.16 0.11
C VAL A 50 -10.43 1.56 -0.64
N GLU A 51 -11.06 2.68 -0.27
CA GLU A 51 -12.31 3.16 -0.89
C GLU A 51 -12.12 3.49 -2.38
N ASN A 52 -11.04 4.19 -2.76
CA ASN A 52 -10.79 4.48 -4.18
C ASN A 52 -10.54 3.21 -5.01
N LEU A 53 -9.86 2.21 -4.43
CA LEU A 53 -9.65 0.92 -5.10
C LEU A 53 -10.94 0.11 -5.18
N PHE A 54 -11.80 0.19 -4.18
CA PHE A 54 -13.14 -0.43 -4.19
C PHE A 54 -13.98 0.12 -5.34
N PHE A 55 -14.16 1.45 -5.41
CA PHE A 55 -14.94 2.09 -6.48
C PHE A 55 -14.33 1.93 -7.87
N GLY A 56 -13.02 1.69 -7.95
CA GLY A 56 -12.32 1.40 -9.19
C GLY A 56 -12.41 -0.05 -9.66
N ASP A 57 -13.10 -0.95 -8.96
CA ASP A 57 -13.08 -2.41 -9.18
C ASP A 57 -11.65 -2.99 -9.17
N ARG A 58 -10.83 -2.46 -8.27
CA ARG A 58 -9.39 -2.74 -8.13
C ARG A 58 -9.02 -3.18 -6.71
N LEU A 59 -9.98 -3.70 -5.95
CA LEU A 59 -9.74 -4.08 -4.55
C LEU A 59 -8.63 -5.13 -4.37
N ARG A 60 -8.38 -5.96 -5.39
CA ARG A 60 -7.23 -6.88 -5.44
C ARG A 60 -5.87 -6.18 -5.31
N GLU A 61 -5.77 -4.89 -5.68
CA GLU A 61 -4.54 -4.11 -5.54
C GLU A 61 -4.20 -3.89 -4.05
N VAL A 62 -5.18 -3.97 -3.16
CA VAL A 62 -4.95 -3.97 -1.71
C VAL A 62 -4.26 -5.26 -1.25
N ASP A 63 -4.67 -6.42 -1.79
CA ASP A 63 -3.98 -7.71 -1.55
C ASP A 63 -2.55 -7.69 -2.06
N ASP A 64 -2.36 -7.24 -3.31
CA ASP A 64 -1.04 -7.14 -3.93
C ASP A 64 -0.10 -6.22 -3.12
N ALA A 65 -0.64 -5.11 -2.59
CA ALA A 65 0.11 -4.19 -1.74
C ALA A 65 0.47 -4.83 -0.39
N ALA A 66 -0.47 -5.54 0.26
CA ALA A 66 -0.20 -6.27 1.49
C ALA A 66 0.91 -7.32 1.30
N ASP A 67 0.89 -8.07 0.20
CA ASP A 67 1.96 -9.00 -0.16
C ASP A 67 3.29 -8.29 -0.43
N GLY A 68 3.25 -7.10 -1.03
CA GLY A 68 4.40 -6.21 -1.19
C GLY A 68 5.03 -5.82 0.15
N TYR A 69 4.22 -5.35 1.10
CA TYR A 69 4.67 -5.01 2.46
C TYR A 69 5.25 -6.22 3.21
N ARG A 70 4.60 -7.39 3.13
CA ARG A 70 5.13 -8.64 3.73
C ARG A 70 6.49 -9.02 3.14
N TRP A 71 6.65 -8.92 1.82
CA TRP A 71 7.92 -9.20 1.17
C TRP A 71 9.04 -8.25 1.62
N LEU A 72 8.71 -6.99 1.88
CA LEU A 72 9.61 -6.00 2.48
C LEU A 72 9.90 -6.24 3.98
N GLY A 73 9.24 -7.22 4.62
CA GLY A 73 9.36 -7.48 6.05
C GLY A 73 8.49 -6.59 6.93
N LEU A 74 7.59 -5.80 6.34
CA LEU A 74 6.65 -4.89 7.00
C LEU A 74 5.32 -5.61 7.26
N THR A 75 5.37 -6.72 7.99
CA THR A 75 4.21 -7.61 8.18
C THR A 75 3.07 -6.93 8.95
N ASP A 76 3.40 -6.11 9.94
CA ASP A 76 2.45 -5.28 10.68
C ASP A 76 1.72 -4.27 9.78
N VAL A 77 2.43 -3.62 8.85
CA VAL A 77 1.80 -2.73 7.86
C VAL A 77 0.86 -3.52 6.95
N ALA A 78 1.28 -4.71 6.50
CA ALA A 78 0.44 -5.57 5.67
C ALA A 78 -0.84 -6.01 6.38
N ASP A 79 -0.73 -6.42 7.63
CA ASP A 79 -1.89 -6.87 8.42
C ASP A 79 -2.85 -5.71 8.69
N LEU A 80 -2.33 -4.50 8.90
CA LEU A 80 -3.14 -3.29 9.02
C LEU A 80 -3.87 -2.94 7.72
N VAL A 81 -3.21 -3.05 6.56
CA VAL A 81 -3.81 -2.83 5.23
C VAL A 81 -4.96 -3.81 4.98
N LEU A 82 -4.78 -5.09 5.31
CA LEU A 82 -5.82 -6.11 5.15
C LEU A 82 -6.98 -5.88 6.12
N ARG A 83 -6.69 -5.52 7.38
CA ARG A 83 -7.71 -5.15 8.36
C ARG A 83 -8.53 -3.95 7.86
N ALA A 84 -7.88 -2.91 7.37
CA ALA A 84 -8.57 -1.73 6.83
C ALA A 84 -9.52 -2.08 5.68
N ARG A 85 -9.11 -2.99 4.79
CA ARG A 85 -9.99 -3.50 3.74
C ARG A 85 -11.19 -4.26 4.28
N GLU A 86 -10.96 -5.18 5.21
CA GLU A 86 -12.02 -6.00 5.80
C GLU A 86 -13.04 -5.13 6.56
N GLU A 87 -12.56 -4.17 7.35
CA GLU A 87 -13.40 -3.22 8.05
C GLU A 87 -14.16 -2.32 7.07
N TYR A 88 -13.51 -1.81 6.01
CA TYR A 88 -14.20 -1.04 4.96
C TYR A 88 -15.36 -1.83 4.33
N LEU A 89 -15.14 -3.10 3.96
CA LEU A 89 -16.19 -3.94 3.39
C LEU A 89 -17.31 -4.25 4.39
N ARG A 90 -17.02 -4.24 5.70
CA ARG A 90 -18.03 -4.35 6.76
C ARG A 90 -18.83 -3.05 6.90
N PHE A 91 -18.15 -1.90 6.89
CA PHE A 91 -18.77 -0.58 7.00
C PHE A 91 -19.66 -0.26 5.80
N ARG A 92 -19.11 -0.46 4.61
CA ARG A 92 -19.65 -0.04 3.32
C ARG A 92 -19.61 -1.16 2.29
N PRO A 93 -20.42 -2.22 2.45
CA PRO A 93 -20.41 -3.35 1.52
C PRO A 93 -20.78 -2.95 0.07
N THR A 94 -21.50 -1.84 -0.13
CA THR A 94 -21.79 -1.29 -1.46
C THR A 94 -21.07 0.02 -1.76
N GLY A 95 -20.38 0.61 -0.77
CA GLY A 95 -19.65 1.87 -0.88
C GLY A 95 -20.47 3.11 -0.50
N TRP A 96 -21.78 3.00 -0.30
CA TRP A 96 -22.70 4.15 -0.18
C TRP A 96 -23.33 4.30 1.20
N GLU A 97 -23.06 3.36 2.10
CA GLU A 97 -23.63 3.34 3.43
C GLU A 97 -23.12 4.52 4.27
N GLU A 98 -24.04 5.13 5.03
CA GLU A 98 -23.68 6.08 6.08
C GLU A 98 -22.97 5.33 7.21
N LEU A 99 -21.86 5.88 7.68
CA LEU A 99 -21.10 5.28 8.76
C LEU A 99 -21.79 5.55 10.10
N SER A 100 -21.74 4.57 11.01
CA SER A 100 -22.04 4.84 12.41
C SER A 100 -20.89 5.63 13.04
N GLY A 101 -21.14 6.32 14.15
CA GLY A 101 -20.07 7.05 14.85
C GLY A 101 -18.93 6.13 15.34
N GLU A 102 -19.22 4.87 15.65
CA GLU A 102 -18.19 3.88 16.00
C GLU A 102 -17.35 3.47 14.78
N ASP A 103 -17.98 3.32 13.62
CA ASP A 103 -17.29 2.99 12.37
C ASP A 103 -16.45 4.18 11.85
N GLU A 104 -16.95 5.42 11.97
CA GLU A 104 -16.17 6.63 11.66
C GLU A 104 -14.93 6.74 12.56
N GLN A 105 -15.07 6.41 13.85
CA GLN A 105 -13.96 6.42 14.79
C GLN A 105 -12.92 5.35 14.42
N LEU A 106 -13.35 4.11 14.17
CA LEU A 106 -12.43 3.04 13.78
C LEU A 106 -11.74 3.34 12.44
N TRP A 107 -12.44 3.94 11.48
CA TRP A 107 -11.85 4.41 10.23
C TRP A 107 -10.70 5.39 10.49
N SER A 108 -10.94 6.41 11.31
CA SER A 108 -9.93 7.43 11.66
C SER A 108 -8.74 6.81 12.39
N GLU A 109 -8.99 5.81 13.25
CA GLU A 109 -7.94 5.06 13.95
C GLU A 109 -7.06 4.27 12.98
N LEU A 110 -7.63 3.59 11.99
CA LEU A 110 -6.88 2.84 10.98
C LEU A 110 -6.00 3.76 10.14
N ASP A 111 -6.52 4.93 9.73
CA ASP A 111 -5.77 5.94 9.00
C ASP A 111 -4.59 6.48 9.84
N SER A 112 -4.86 6.79 11.11
CA SER A 112 -3.87 7.29 12.05
C SER A 112 -2.80 6.25 12.36
N GLU A 113 -3.19 4.99 12.57
CA GLU A 113 -2.28 3.87 12.81
C GLU A 113 -1.36 3.67 11.61
N PHE A 114 -1.91 3.68 10.39
CA PHE A 114 -1.13 3.53 9.17
C PHE A 114 -0.09 4.64 9.02
N SER A 115 -0.49 5.90 9.17
CA SER A 115 0.44 7.04 9.08
C SER A 115 1.55 6.96 10.13
N ALA A 116 1.27 6.40 11.31
CA ALA A 116 2.27 6.22 12.36
C ALA A 116 3.27 5.08 12.06
N VAL A 117 2.83 3.97 11.46
CA VAL A 117 3.67 2.77 11.30
C VAL A 117 4.26 2.59 9.91
N ALA A 118 3.63 3.11 8.87
CA ALA A 118 4.02 2.96 7.47
C ALA A 118 4.84 4.16 6.97
N THR A 119 5.73 4.71 7.80
CA THR A 119 6.45 5.94 7.45
C THR A 119 7.40 5.75 6.24
N ASP A 120 7.60 6.83 5.50
CA ASP A 120 8.57 6.90 4.39
C ASP A 120 9.97 6.38 4.80
N ASP A 121 10.47 6.78 5.97
CA ASP A 121 11.79 6.35 6.46
C ASP A 121 11.86 4.83 6.69
N ARG A 122 10.78 4.25 7.23
CA ARG A 122 10.70 2.82 7.49
C ARG A 122 10.59 2.04 6.18
N LEU A 123 9.82 2.56 5.23
CA LEU A 123 9.68 1.99 3.90
C LEU A 123 11.01 2.05 3.13
N GLU A 124 11.72 3.18 3.19
CA GLU A 124 13.04 3.34 2.61
C GLU A 124 14.03 2.32 3.20
N ALA A 125 14.08 2.18 4.52
CA ALA A 125 14.98 1.22 5.16
C ALA A 125 14.71 -0.23 4.69
N ALA A 126 13.43 -0.59 4.54
CA ALA A 126 13.04 -1.91 4.04
C ALA A 126 13.42 -2.10 2.55
N VAL A 127 13.24 -1.07 1.72
CA VAL A 127 13.65 -1.05 0.31
C VAL A 127 15.16 -1.17 0.17
N ALA A 128 15.94 -0.44 0.96
CA ALA A 128 17.39 -0.50 0.97
C ALA A 128 17.89 -1.91 1.30
N GLY A 129 17.26 -2.60 2.26
CA GLY A 129 17.57 -3.99 2.61
C GLY A 129 17.28 -5.02 1.50
N ARG A 130 16.54 -4.62 0.45
CA ARG A 130 16.15 -5.46 -0.68
C ARG A 130 16.68 -4.95 -2.03
N LEU A 131 17.55 -3.94 -2.05
CA LEU A 131 17.89 -3.19 -3.26
C LEU A 131 18.43 -4.09 -4.39
N ALA A 132 19.23 -5.10 -4.07
CA ALA A 132 19.74 -6.07 -5.05
C ALA A 132 18.65 -6.88 -5.76
N GLU A 133 17.51 -7.12 -5.11
CA GLU A 133 16.35 -7.83 -5.68
C GLU A 133 15.42 -6.91 -6.48
N ILE A 134 15.48 -5.60 -6.23
CA ILE A 134 14.64 -4.56 -6.84
C ILE A 134 15.32 -3.99 -8.08
N ALA A 135 16.60 -3.65 -7.94
CA ALA A 135 17.43 -3.03 -8.95
C ALA A 135 18.85 -3.58 -8.84
N PRO A 136 19.14 -4.74 -9.46
CA PRO A 136 20.43 -5.42 -9.36
C PRO A 136 21.64 -4.59 -9.83
N GLY A 137 21.42 -3.47 -10.53
CA GLY A 137 22.44 -2.54 -11.00
C GLY A 137 22.62 -1.26 -10.14
N LEU A 138 21.92 -1.13 -9.01
CA LEU A 138 22.00 0.01 -8.10
C LEU A 138 22.69 -0.31 -6.75
N GLY A 139 23.29 -1.50 -6.62
CA GLY A 139 24.01 -1.96 -5.42
C GLY A 139 25.50 -1.68 -5.44
#